data_AF-A0A6M0A431-F1
#
_entry.id   AF-A0A6M0A431-F1
#
_cell.length_a   1.000
_cell.length_b   1.000
_cell.length_c   1.000
_cell.angle_alpha   90.00
_cell.angle_beta   90.00
_cell.angle_gamma   90.00
#
_symmetry.space_group_name_H-M   'P 1'
#
loop_
_entity.id
_entity.type
_entity.pdbx_description
1 polymer ?
#
loop_
_entity_poly.entity_id
_entity_poly.type
_entity_poly.pdbx_seq_one_letter_code
_entity_poly.pdbx_strand_id
1 'polypeptide(L)'
;MMTQASTEKNTVLKRISEMIDQTMENDSLYQEELDRNELIETFSKLLDRVSPQILLPLNDERLKKRVRRVMATELLSTILDDFTPEEKEMFNAAVEGRY
;
A
#
# COMPACT_ATOMS: atom_id res chain seq x y z
N MET A 1 12.40 -15.39 23.62
CA MET A 1 11.80 -15.59 22.27
C MET A 1 11.19 -14.31 21.66
N MET A 2 11.26 -13.12 22.28
CA MET A 2 10.72 -11.86 21.71
C MET A 2 11.57 -11.22 20.60
N THR A 3 12.72 -11.78 20.24
CA THR A 3 13.72 -11.11 19.39
C THR A 3 13.52 -11.39 17.90
N GLN A 4 13.33 -12.65 17.50
CA GLN A 4 13.38 -13.02 16.08
C GLN A 4 12.18 -12.51 15.26
N ALA A 5 10.95 -12.67 15.73
CA ALA A 5 9.76 -12.22 15.01
C ALA A 5 9.71 -10.69 14.85
N SER A 6 10.19 -9.95 15.85
CA SER A 6 10.33 -8.49 15.80
C SER A 6 11.41 -8.07 14.77
N THR A 7 12.55 -8.77 14.73
CA THR A 7 13.60 -8.53 13.73
C THR A 7 13.12 -8.81 12.30
N GLU A 8 12.37 -9.89 12.10
CA GLU A 8 11.81 -10.25 10.79
C GLU A 8 10.81 -9.19 10.29
N LYS A 9 9.89 -8.75 11.16
CA LYS A 9 8.95 -7.66 10.86
C LYS A 9 9.68 -6.37 10.46
N ASN A 10 10.67 -5.95 11.25
CA ASN A 10 11.41 -4.72 11.00
C ASN A 10 12.21 -4.80 9.68
N THR A 11 12.75 -5.98 9.34
CA THR A 11 13.48 -6.19 8.10
C THR A 11 12.56 -6.06 6.87
N VAL A 12 11.39 -6.69 6.92
CA VAL A 12 10.39 -6.56 5.84
C VAL A 12 9.88 -5.13 5.74
N LEU A 13 9.56 -4.50 6.88
CA LEU A 13 9.05 -3.13 6.89
C LEU A 13 10.06 -2.14 6.32
N LYS A 14 11.36 -2.28 6.64
CA LYS A 14 12.42 -1.45 6.04
C LYS A 14 12.44 -1.57 4.51
N ARG A 15 12.41 -2.80 3.96
CA ARG A 15 12.37 -3.02 2.51
C ARG A 15 11.13 -2.40 1.87
N ILE A 16 9.98 -2.48 2.55
CA ILE A 16 8.73 -1.86 2.07
C ILE A 16 8.84 -0.34 2.08
N SER A 17 9.39 0.27 3.14
CA SER A 17 9.61 1.72 3.21
C SER A 17 10.45 2.22 2.03
N GLU A 18 11.55 1.54 1.71
CA GLU A 18 12.39 1.89 0.54
C GLU A 18 11.60 1.80 -0.79
N MET A 19 10.67 0.85 -0.92
CA MET A 19 9.82 0.72 -2.11
C MET A 19 8.71 1.77 -2.18
N ILE A 20 8.17 2.20 -1.04
CA ILE A 20 7.23 3.32 -0.94
C ILE A 20 7.93 4.59 -1.44
N ASP A 21 9.12 4.88 -0.90
CA ASP A 21 9.91 6.06 -1.27
C ASP A 21 10.14 6.10 -2.78
N GLN A 22 10.65 5.01 -3.35
CA GLN A 22 10.83 4.89 -4.79
C GLN A 22 9.53 5.05 -5.58
N THR A 23 8.39 4.60 -5.07
CA THR A 23 7.13 4.70 -5.80
C THR A 23 6.62 6.14 -5.80
N MET A 24 6.69 6.83 -4.66
CA MET A 24 6.27 8.23 -4.53
C MET A 24 7.21 9.18 -5.31
N GLU A 25 8.52 8.94 -5.30
CA GLU A 25 9.48 9.74 -6.07
C GLU A 25 9.28 9.65 -7.60
N ASN A 26 8.71 8.55 -8.09
CA ASN A 26 8.56 8.29 -9.52
C ASN A 26 7.16 8.62 -10.07
N ASP A 27 6.18 8.93 -9.22
CA ASP A 27 4.79 9.11 -9.62
C ASP A 27 4.12 10.17 -8.74
N SER A 28 3.93 11.37 -9.31
CA SER A 28 3.43 12.54 -8.58
C SER A 28 2.05 12.31 -7.99
N LEU A 29 1.22 11.46 -8.59
CA LEU A 29 -0.10 11.14 -8.05
C LEU A 29 0.00 10.43 -6.69
N TYR A 30 0.95 9.51 -6.52
CA TYR A 30 1.19 8.89 -5.22
C TYR A 30 1.80 9.88 -4.22
N GLN A 31 2.60 10.83 -4.69
CA GLN A 31 3.21 11.85 -3.84
C GLN A 31 2.18 12.87 -3.32
N GLU A 32 1.21 13.24 -4.15
CA GLU A 32 0.20 14.27 -3.85
C GLU A 32 -0.92 13.72 -2.95
N GLU A 33 -1.38 12.49 -3.21
CA GLU A 33 -2.59 11.93 -2.59
C GLU A 33 -2.32 11.04 -1.37
N LEU A 34 -1.07 10.59 -1.15
CA LEU A 34 -0.76 9.65 -0.06
C LEU A 34 0.20 10.24 0.96
N ASP A 35 -0.07 9.99 2.24
CA ASP A 35 0.89 10.22 3.30
C ASP A 35 1.81 9.00 3.49
N ARG A 36 3.11 9.26 3.40
CA ARG A 36 4.15 8.23 3.55
C ARG A 36 4.11 7.55 4.91
N ASN A 37 3.88 8.29 5.99
CA ASN A 37 3.91 7.74 7.35
C ASN A 37 2.66 6.88 7.59
N GLU A 38 1.50 7.30 7.07
CA GLU A 38 0.27 6.51 7.09
C GLU A 38 0.42 5.20 6.31
N LEU A 39 1.11 5.22 5.16
CA LEU A 39 1.45 3.99 4.44
C LEU A 39 2.34 3.07 5.28
N ILE A 40 3.40 3.59 5.91
CA ILE A 40 4.27 2.79 6.78
C ILE A 40 3.48 2.19 7.95
N GLU A 41 2.58 2.96 8.56
CA GLU A 41 1.71 2.47 9.62
C GLU A 41 0.76 1.36 9.11
N THR A 42 0.17 1.56 7.93
CA THR A 42 -0.70 0.59 7.27
C THR A 42 0.03 -0.73 7.02
N PHE A 43 1.25 -0.68 6.46
CA PHE A 43 2.06 -1.88 6.26
C PHE A 43 2.51 -2.50 7.59
N SER A 44 2.84 -1.70 8.61
CA SER A 44 3.17 -2.21 9.93
C SER A 44 1.99 -3.00 10.54
N LYS A 45 0.76 -2.49 10.42
CA LYS A 45 -0.48 -3.17 10.83
C LYS A 45 -0.76 -4.42 10.00
N LEU A 46 -0.50 -4.39 8.69
CA LEU A 46 -0.64 -5.58 7.84
C LEU A 46 0.34 -6.69 8.26
N LEU A 47 1.57 -6.35 8.64
CA LEU A 47 2.57 -7.29 9.12
C LEU A 47 2.25 -7.85 10.52
N ASP A 48 1.33 -7.25 11.28
CA ASP A 48 0.78 -7.88 12.50
C ASP A 48 -0.18 -9.02 12.19
N ARG A 49 -0.75 -9.04 10.96
CA ARG A 49 -1.71 -10.06 10.51
C ARG A 49 -1.09 -11.05 9.52
N VAL A 50 -0.05 -10.63 8.81
CA VAL A 50 0.65 -11.41 7.79
C VAL A 50 2.07 -11.71 8.27
N SER A 51 2.42 -12.99 8.34
CA SER A 51 3.75 -13.40 8.79
C SER A 51 4.86 -12.78 7.91
N PRO A 52 5.84 -12.07 8.49
CA PRO A 52 6.99 -11.57 7.73
C PRO A 52 7.76 -12.69 6.99
N GLN A 53 7.72 -13.92 7.48
CA GLN A 53 8.43 -15.07 6.88
C GLN A 53 7.94 -15.45 5.48
N ILE A 54 6.70 -15.10 5.11
CA ILE A 54 6.23 -15.34 3.73
C ILE A 54 6.70 -14.24 2.77
N LEU A 55 7.14 -13.10 3.30
CA LEU A 55 7.55 -11.93 2.53
C LEU A 55 9.07 -11.84 2.40
N LEU A 56 9.82 -12.24 3.44
CA LEU A 56 11.29 -12.28 3.43
C LEU A 56 11.90 -12.97 2.19
N PRO A 57 11.41 -14.16 1.75
CA PRO A 57 12.00 -14.87 0.61
C PRO A 57 11.60 -14.27 -0.74
N LEU A 58 10.67 -13.30 -0.77
CA LEU A 58 10.29 -12.65 -2.01
C LEU A 58 11.46 -11.78 -2.50
N ASN A 59 11.78 -11.93 -3.79
CA ASN A 59 12.62 -10.96 -4.47
C ASN A 59 11.94 -9.59 -4.54
N ASP A 60 12.73 -8.56 -4.86
CA ASP A 60 12.27 -7.18 -4.82
C ASP A 60 11.13 -6.92 -5.80
N GLU A 61 11.18 -7.47 -7.02
CA GLU A 61 10.08 -7.35 -7.99
C GLU A 61 8.74 -7.89 -7.46
N ARG A 62 8.75 -9.07 -6.84
CA ARG A 62 7.52 -9.68 -6.29
C ARG A 62 7.03 -8.96 -5.04
N LEU A 63 7.92 -8.38 -4.24
CA LEU A 63 7.55 -7.59 -3.07
C LEU A 63 7.01 -6.21 -3.52
N LYS A 64 7.71 -5.53 -4.43
CA LYS A 64 7.32 -4.25 -5.03
C LYS A 64 5.94 -4.33 -5.67
N LYS A 65 5.64 -5.41 -6.41
CA LYS A 65 4.29 -5.63 -6.97
C LYS A 65 3.20 -5.71 -5.89
N ARG A 66 3.49 -6.27 -4.71
CA ARG A 66 2.53 -6.33 -3.60
C ARG A 66 2.38 -4.97 -2.93
N VAL A 67 3.50 -4.28 -2.69
CA VAL A 67 3.52 -2.93 -2.12
C VAL A 67 2.69 -1.98 -2.99
N ARG A 68 2.94 -1.95 -4.31
CA ARG A 68 2.19 -1.09 -5.25
C ARG A 68 0.69 -1.40 -5.29
N ARG A 69 0.27 -2.65 -5.07
CA ARG A 69 -1.17 -2.99 -5.01
C ARG A 69 -1.85 -2.39 -3.78
N VAL A 70 -1.18 -2.43 -2.62
CA VAL A 70 -1.70 -1.80 -1.40
C VAL A 70 -1.73 -0.29 -1.60
N MET A 71 -0.63 0.32 -2.06
CA MET A 71 -0.58 1.76 -2.34
C MET A 71 -1.66 2.21 -3.32
N ALA A 72 -1.92 1.46 -4.39
CA ALA A 72 -2.99 1.78 -5.34
C ALA A 72 -4.40 1.66 -4.71
N THR A 73 -4.58 0.78 -3.73
CA THR A 73 -5.85 0.63 -3.01
C THR A 73 -6.08 1.83 -2.09
N GLU A 74 -5.04 2.25 -1.36
CA GLU A 74 -5.09 3.47 -0.53
C GLU A 74 -5.33 4.70 -1.41
N LEU A 75 -4.62 4.82 -2.54
CA LEU A 75 -4.77 5.92 -3.48
C LEU A 75 -6.21 6.04 -4.00
N LEU A 76 -6.80 4.92 -4.42
CA LEU A 76 -8.19 4.90 -4.84
C LEU A 76 -9.14 5.27 -3.70
N SER A 77 -8.84 4.87 -2.46
CA SER A 77 -9.67 5.20 -1.30
C SER A 77 -9.64 6.71 -1.03
N THR A 78 -8.45 7.34 -1.03
CA THR A 78 -8.30 8.78 -0.88
C THR A 78 -9.06 9.54 -1.97
N ILE A 79 -8.85 9.19 -3.24
CA ILE A 79 -9.53 9.85 -4.36
C ILE A 79 -11.06 9.71 -4.25
N LEU A 80 -11.54 8.51 -3.88
CA LEU A 80 -12.96 8.27 -3.71
C LEU A 80 -13.55 9.02 -2.51
N ASP A 81 -12.78 9.34 -1.47
CA ASP A 81 -13.28 10.12 -0.33
C ASP A 81 -13.65 11.56 -0.74
N ASP A 82 -12.97 12.11 -1.74
CA ASP A 82 -13.24 13.46 -2.28
C ASP A 82 -14.44 13.52 -3.23
N PHE A 83 -14.94 12.37 -3.71
CA PHE A 83 -16.07 12.34 -4.64
C PHE A 83 -17.39 12.71 -3.94
N THR A 84 -18.22 13.49 -4.64
CA THR A 84 -19.63 13.67 -4.24
C THR A 84 -20.40 12.35 -4.36
N PRO A 85 -21.59 12.23 -3.74
CA PRO A 85 -22.45 11.05 -3.91
C PRO A 85 -22.75 10.72 -5.38
N GLU A 86 -22.99 11.74 -6.20
CA GLU A 86 -23.27 11.59 -7.64
C GLU A 86 -22.04 11.09 -8.40
N GLU A 87 -20.84 11.59 -8.08
CA GLU A 87 -19.58 11.13 -8.69
C GLU A 87 -19.26 9.68 -8.30
N LYS A 88 -19.54 9.28 -7.04
CA LYS A 88 -19.43 7.87 -6.60
C LYS A 88 -20.38 6.96 -7.37
N GLU A 89 -21.63 7.39 -7.59
CA GLU A 89 -22.60 6.62 -8.38
C GLU A 89 -22.12 6.45 -9.82
N MET A 90 -21.61 7.52 -10.44
CA MET A 90 -21.05 7.50 -11.79
C MET A 90 -19.84 6.56 -11.89
N PHE A 91 -18.91 6.64 -10.95
CA PHE A 91 -17.75 5.76 -10.88
C PHE A 91 -18.17 4.29 -10.74
N ASN A 92 -19.08 3.98 -9.81
CA ASN A 92 -19.58 2.62 -9.61
C ASN A 92 -20.27 2.09 -10.87
N ALA A 93 -21.12 2.89 -11.52
CA ALA A 93 -21.75 2.52 -12.78
C ALA A 93 -20.72 2.19 -13.88
N ALA A 94 -19.64 2.97 -13.98
CA ALA A 94 -18.55 2.70 -14.92
C ALA A 94 -17.79 1.41 -14.60
N VAL A 95 -17.44 1.18 -13.34
CA VAL A 95 -16.74 -0.04 -12.88
C VAL A 95 -17.60 -1.29 -13.09
N GLU A 96 -18.91 -1.19 -12.89
CA GLU A 96 -19.87 -2.27 -13.08
C GLU A 96 -20.29 -2.47 -14.54
N GLY A 97 -19.76 -1.65 -15.47
CA GLY A 97 -20.03 -1.75 -16.90
C GLY A 97 -21.46 -1.37 -17.29
N ARG A 98 -22.10 -0.48 -16.51
CA ARG A 98 -23.46 0.04 -16.75
C ARG A 98 -23.47 1.40 -17.46
N TYR A 99 -22.36 1.77 -18.08
CA TYR A 99 -22.14 3.04 -18.77
C TYR A 99 -22.24 2.89 -20.30
#